data_AF-A0A453SPJ1-F1
#
_entry.id   AF-A0A453SPJ1-F1
#
_cell.length_a   1.000
_cell.length_b   1.000
_cell.length_c   1.000
_cell.angle_alpha   90.00
_cell.angle_beta   90.00
_cell.angle_gamma   90.00
#
_symmetry.space_group_name_H-M   'P 1'
#
loop_
_entity.id
_entity.type
_entity.pdbx_description
1 polymer ?
#
loop_
_entity_poly.entity_id
_entity_poly.type
_entity_poly.pdbx_seq_one_letter_code
_entity_poly.pdbx_strand_id
1 'polypeptide(L)'
;TRSTNASSLFFIRAPTVMAAAAGLVWATLLMCVALGAAQTELTSFQRLLLANFFPQGSVPSPVRIYCRQDAALNVAIVGGKVVLANAKCSDWSQKWYVVYTDSTLFNGKFELKPFSLVNAQTLQVITVTIPSGSSQKVELYSPPSSPWELQRLQNWLQNAREELWTPEQPKSPEPTRTEGFYRLFATKNNEKTAFHLNGLGGGVKVGTEVGIYSGASNTENALWQLTSDTALCAP
;
A
#
# COMPACT_ATOMS: atom_id res chain seq x y z
N THR A 1 -20.17 -81.13 27.98
CA THR A 1 -19.29 -80.49 26.98
C THR A 1 -19.86 -79.13 26.60
N ARG A 2 -19.14 -78.32 25.80
CA ARG A 2 -19.40 -76.87 25.67
C ARG A 2 -20.65 -76.54 24.85
N SER A 3 -21.40 -75.51 25.27
CA SER A 3 -22.57 -74.98 24.57
C SER A 3 -22.19 -74.04 23.41
N THR A 4 -23.15 -73.75 22.54
CA THR A 4 -23.05 -72.93 21.33
C THR A 4 -22.89 -71.43 21.61
N ASN A 5 -22.02 -70.75 20.85
CA ASN A 5 -22.05 -69.29 20.74
C ASN A 5 -23.13 -68.86 19.73
N ALA A 6 -24.01 -67.94 20.12
CA ALA A 6 -24.88 -67.18 19.23
C ALA A 6 -24.95 -65.72 19.70
N SER A 7 -25.18 -64.80 18.77
CA SER A 7 -24.87 -63.37 18.91
C SER A 7 -25.87 -62.55 19.73
N SER A 8 -25.43 -61.32 20.08
CA SER A 8 -26.17 -60.04 19.88
C SER A 8 -26.85 -59.28 21.05
N LEU A 9 -26.67 -57.95 20.94
CA LEU A 9 -27.64 -56.83 21.17
C LEU A 9 -27.88 -56.20 22.58
N PHE A 10 -27.51 -54.91 22.65
CA PHE A 10 -28.25 -53.73 23.16
C PHE A 10 -28.28 -53.20 24.64
N PHE A 11 -27.99 -51.89 24.72
CA PHE A 11 -28.69 -50.76 25.41
C PHE A 11 -28.57 -50.39 26.93
N ILE A 12 -28.02 -49.16 27.15
CA ILE A 12 -28.60 -47.97 27.85
C ILE A 12 -28.47 -47.75 29.40
N ARG A 13 -27.74 -46.65 29.72
CA ARG A 13 -27.86 -45.60 30.80
C ARG A 13 -27.91 -45.92 32.32
N ALA A 14 -26.92 -45.37 33.04
CA ALA A 14 -26.97 -44.16 33.93
C ALA A 14 -27.93 -44.13 35.17
N PRO A 15 -27.77 -43.21 36.18
CA PRO A 15 -26.86 -42.05 36.36
C PRO A 15 -25.59 -42.44 37.18
N THR A 16 -24.86 -41.67 38.03
CA THR A 16 -24.96 -40.38 38.80
C THR A 16 -23.53 -39.80 38.99
N VAL A 17 -23.21 -38.56 39.43
CA VAL A 17 -23.90 -37.25 39.62
C VAL A 17 -22.83 -36.10 39.57
N MET A 18 -23.26 -34.84 39.67
CA MET A 18 -22.52 -33.55 39.67
C MET A 18 -21.21 -33.44 40.50
N ALA A 19 -20.22 -32.76 39.92
CA ALA A 19 -19.66 -31.48 40.43
C ALA A 19 -18.95 -30.73 39.27
N ALA A 20 -18.71 -29.41 39.39
CA ALA A 20 -18.14 -28.60 38.31
C ALA A 20 -17.02 -27.66 38.77
N ALA A 21 -16.04 -27.42 37.89
CA ALA A 21 -15.11 -26.30 37.97
C ALA A 21 -14.64 -25.94 36.55
N ALA A 22 -14.64 -24.66 36.20
CA ALA A 22 -14.08 -24.16 34.94
C ALA A 22 -12.68 -23.60 35.17
N GLY A 23 -11.77 -23.79 34.20
CA GLY A 23 -10.41 -23.25 34.23
C GLY A 23 -9.92 -22.94 32.83
N LEU A 24 -9.45 -21.71 32.60
CA LEU A 24 -8.94 -21.28 31.30
C LEU A 24 -7.46 -21.63 31.16
N VAL A 25 -7.06 -22.11 29.97
CA VAL A 25 -5.81 -21.67 29.34
C VAL A 25 -6.11 -21.43 27.85
N TRP A 26 -5.99 -20.18 27.41
CA TRP A 26 -5.90 -19.82 26.00
C TRP A 26 -4.42 -19.66 25.60
N ALA A 27 -4.19 -19.58 24.28
CA ALA A 27 -2.92 -19.21 23.62
C ALA A 27 -1.78 -20.25 23.60
N THR A 28 -1.71 -20.98 22.48
CA THR A 28 -0.44 -21.31 21.80
C THR A 28 -0.54 -20.93 20.32
N LEU A 29 -0.40 -19.64 20.02
CA LEU A 29 -0.29 -19.17 18.63
C LEU A 29 1.13 -19.47 18.13
N LEU A 30 1.26 -20.22 17.04
CA LEU A 30 2.57 -20.64 16.51
C LEU A 30 3.33 -19.45 15.92
N MET A 31 4.42 -19.01 16.56
CA MET A 31 5.36 -18.05 15.97
C MET A 31 6.33 -18.75 15.02
N CYS A 32 6.00 -18.77 13.72
CA CYS A 32 6.98 -19.08 12.68
C CYS A 32 7.82 -17.84 12.36
N VAL A 33 8.91 -17.63 13.11
CA VAL A 33 9.86 -16.54 12.85
C VAL A 33 10.81 -16.93 11.70
N ALA A 34 10.51 -16.45 10.49
CA ALA A 34 11.44 -16.52 9.37
C ALA A 34 12.40 -15.32 9.42
N LEU A 35 13.71 -15.55 9.60
CA LEU A 35 14.70 -14.47 9.54
C LEU A 35 14.83 -13.96 8.10
N GLY A 36 14.38 -12.73 7.86
CA GLY A 36 14.59 -11.97 6.62
C GLY A 36 15.16 -10.58 6.95
N ALA A 37 16.11 -10.10 6.15
CA ALA A 37 16.90 -8.92 6.50
C ALA A 37 16.07 -7.63 6.61
N ALA A 38 16.19 -6.95 7.75
CA ALA A 38 15.77 -5.57 8.00
C ALA A 38 14.38 -5.20 7.42
N GLN A 39 13.37 -6.03 7.71
CA GLN A 39 12.00 -5.53 7.76
C GLN A 39 11.92 -4.49 8.89
N THR A 40 11.38 -3.31 8.61
CA THR A 40 11.03 -2.38 9.69
C THR A 40 9.87 -3.03 10.45
N GLU A 41 10.13 -3.56 11.65
CA GLU A 41 9.12 -4.22 12.49
C GLU A 41 7.99 -3.24 12.82
N LEU A 42 6.96 -3.19 11.97
CA LEU A 42 5.79 -2.33 12.13
C LEU A 42 5.16 -2.61 13.49
N THR A 43 4.88 -1.57 14.26
CA THR A 43 4.22 -1.73 15.56
C THR A 43 2.87 -2.43 15.42
N SER A 44 2.36 -3.07 16.49
CA SER A 44 1.06 -3.72 16.47
C SER A 44 -0.07 -2.78 16.01
N PHE A 45 0.04 -1.48 16.31
CA PHE A 45 -0.90 -0.47 15.82
C PHE A 45 -0.72 -0.15 14.33
N GLN A 46 0.52 -0.04 13.80
CA GLN A 46 0.76 0.10 12.36
C GLN A 46 0.26 -1.13 11.57
N ARG A 47 0.37 -2.34 12.12
CA ARG A 47 -0.23 -3.55 11.51
C ARG A 47 -1.76 -3.47 11.47
N LEU A 48 -2.39 -2.97 12.54
CA LEU A 48 -3.84 -2.72 12.59
C LEU A 48 -4.27 -1.65 11.58
N LEU A 49 -3.49 -0.57 11.42
CA LEU A 49 -3.73 0.46 10.40
C LEU A 49 -3.68 -0.13 8.98
N LEU A 50 -2.64 -0.91 8.63
CA LEU A 50 -2.57 -1.57 7.32
C LEU A 50 -3.71 -2.58 7.09
N ALA A 51 -4.20 -3.25 8.13
CA ALA A 51 -5.33 -4.18 8.02
C ALA A 51 -6.66 -3.51 7.60
N ASN A 52 -6.76 -2.18 7.66
CA ASN A 52 -7.91 -1.43 7.10
C ASN A 52 -7.88 -1.30 5.57
N PHE A 53 -6.71 -1.53 4.94
CA PHE A 53 -6.54 -1.56 3.48
C PHE A 53 -6.35 -2.99 2.96
N PHE A 54 -5.68 -3.84 3.74
CA PHE A 54 -5.33 -5.21 3.39
C PHE A 54 -5.85 -6.18 4.48
N PRO A 55 -7.17 -6.49 4.50
CA PRO A 55 -7.69 -7.55 5.35
C PRO A 55 -7.03 -8.90 5.05
N GLN A 56 -7.03 -9.82 6.03
CA GLN A 56 -6.10 -10.95 6.12
C GLN A 56 -5.92 -11.77 4.82
N GLY A 57 -4.65 -11.96 4.44
CA GLY A 57 -4.25 -12.81 3.32
C GLY A 57 -2.77 -12.61 2.99
N SER A 58 -2.45 -11.45 2.41
CA SER A 58 -1.08 -10.96 2.25
C SER A 58 -1.09 -9.43 2.08
N VAL A 59 -0.29 -8.72 2.89
CA VAL A 59 0.06 -7.33 2.59
C VAL A 59 0.98 -7.38 1.36
N PRO A 60 0.66 -6.68 0.25
CA PRO A 60 1.46 -6.77 -0.97
C PRO A 60 2.86 -6.18 -0.75
N SER A 61 3.87 -6.71 -1.45
CA SER A 61 5.20 -6.11 -1.47
C SER A 61 5.10 -4.65 -1.95
N PRO A 62 5.54 -3.66 -1.16
CA PRO A 62 5.43 -2.26 -1.55
C PRO A 62 6.36 -1.95 -2.73
N VAL A 63 5.94 -1.00 -3.56
CA VAL A 63 6.65 -0.57 -4.77
C VAL A 63 7.59 0.60 -4.49
N ARG A 64 8.61 0.75 -5.34
CA ARG A 64 9.26 2.04 -5.61
C ARG A 64 8.57 2.73 -6.78
N ILE A 65 8.70 4.06 -6.83
CA ILE A 65 8.14 4.90 -7.88
C ILE A 65 9.31 5.63 -8.55
N TYR A 66 9.83 5.06 -9.64
CA TYR A 66 10.99 5.59 -10.36
C TYR A 66 10.59 6.67 -11.36
N CYS A 67 11.42 7.70 -11.51
CA CYS A 67 11.24 8.74 -12.52
C CYS A 67 11.86 8.32 -13.87
N ARG A 68 11.17 8.50 -15.01
CA ARG A 68 11.71 8.07 -16.30
C ARG A 68 12.96 8.86 -16.73
N GLN A 69 13.03 10.14 -16.34
CA GLN A 69 14.15 11.01 -16.67
C GLN A 69 15.49 10.61 -16.01
N ASP A 70 15.43 9.93 -14.86
CA ASP A 70 16.61 9.34 -14.21
C ASP A 70 16.18 8.10 -13.42
N ALA A 71 16.46 6.92 -13.97
CA ALA A 71 16.09 5.64 -13.38
C ALA A 71 16.85 5.32 -12.07
N ALA A 72 17.90 6.05 -11.71
CA ALA A 72 18.52 5.94 -10.38
C ALA A 72 17.71 6.68 -9.30
N LEU A 73 16.76 7.54 -9.68
CA LEU A 73 15.94 8.35 -8.78
C LEU A 73 14.53 7.79 -8.61
N ASN A 74 14.09 7.73 -7.36
CA ASN A 74 12.75 7.29 -6.99
C ASN A 74 12.14 8.12 -5.85
N VAL A 75 10.81 8.09 -5.73
CA VAL A 75 10.06 8.90 -4.76
C VAL A 75 10.29 8.39 -3.33
N ALA A 76 10.68 9.30 -2.43
CA ALA A 76 11.04 9.02 -1.05
C ALA A 76 10.50 10.09 -0.09
N ILE A 77 10.34 9.73 1.20
CA ILE A 77 10.12 10.72 2.28
C ILE A 77 11.46 11.10 2.90
N VAL A 78 11.89 12.35 2.72
CA VAL A 78 13.12 12.91 3.31
C VAL A 78 12.81 14.24 3.99
N GLY A 79 13.19 14.38 5.26
CA GLY A 79 12.97 15.63 6.02
C GLY A 79 11.50 16.05 6.15
N GLY A 80 10.56 15.09 6.15
CA GLY A 80 9.12 15.35 6.18
C GLY A 80 8.52 15.80 4.84
N LYS A 81 9.25 15.65 3.73
CA LYS A 81 8.82 16.02 2.37
C LYS A 81 8.88 14.84 1.42
N VAL A 82 8.07 14.86 0.37
CA VAL A 82 8.19 13.93 -0.75
C VAL A 82 9.20 14.47 -1.77
N VAL A 83 10.28 13.72 -2.01
CA VAL A 83 11.39 14.12 -2.90
C VAL A 83 11.86 12.94 -3.76
N LEU A 84 12.65 13.23 -4.79
CA LEU A 84 13.44 12.23 -5.50
C LEU A 84 14.75 11.94 -4.75
N ALA A 85 15.06 10.66 -4.58
CA ALA A 85 16.27 10.18 -3.91
C ALA A 85 16.87 8.97 -4.65
N ASN A 86 18.19 8.77 -4.49
CA ASN A 86 18.91 7.61 -5.02
C ASN A 86 18.30 6.30 -4.51
N ALA A 87 18.01 5.38 -5.44
CA ALA A 87 17.39 4.10 -5.16
C ALA A 87 18.26 3.20 -4.29
N LYS A 88 17.81 2.96 -3.05
CA LYS A 88 18.50 2.13 -2.06
C LYS A 88 17.62 0.96 -1.64
N CYS A 89 18.04 -0.28 -1.91
CA CYS A 89 17.19 -1.47 -1.72
C CYS A 89 16.69 -1.66 -0.27
N SER A 90 17.50 -1.33 0.73
CA SER A 90 17.16 -1.46 2.16
C SER A 90 16.24 -0.36 2.69
N ASP A 91 16.14 0.79 2.01
CA ASP A 91 15.43 1.97 2.51
C ASP A 91 13.91 1.77 2.40
N TRP A 92 13.19 2.00 3.50
CA TRP A 92 11.73 1.88 3.57
C TRP A 92 11.01 3.22 3.36
N SER A 93 11.69 4.36 3.51
CA SER A 93 11.14 5.69 3.18
C SER A 93 10.85 5.85 1.67
N GLN A 94 11.50 5.02 0.86
CA GLN A 94 11.41 4.92 -0.60
C GLN A 94 10.30 3.96 -1.07
N LYS A 95 9.66 3.23 -0.16
CA LYS A 95 8.70 2.16 -0.47
C LYS A 95 7.27 2.64 -0.21
N TRP A 96 6.35 2.26 -1.09
CA TRP A 96 4.96 2.72 -1.09
C TRP A 96 4.00 1.55 -1.29
N TYR A 97 2.94 1.48 -0.46
CA TYR A 97 1.79 0.64 -0.73
C TYR A 97 0.85 1.35 -1.70
N VAL A 98 0.45 0.63 -2.74
CA VAL A 98 -0.61 1.04 -3.68
C VAL A 98 -1.94 0.55 -3.09
N VAL A 99 -2.78 1.48 -2.64
CA VAL A 99 -4.05 1.19 -1.97
C VAL A 99 -5.20 1.55 -2.90
N TYR A 100 -5.86 0.54 -3.48
CA TYR A 100 -7.01 0.74 -4.35
C TYR A 100 -8.30 0.97 -3.56
N THR A 101 -9.14 1.88 -4.04
CA THR A 101 -10.55 1.94 -3.62
C THR A 101 -11.33 0.82 -4.31
N ASP A 102 -11.79 -0.14 -3.50
CA ASP A 102 -12.68 -1.26 -3.85
C ASP A 102 -12.24 -2.12 -5.05
N SER A 103 -11.43 -3.14 -4.74
CA SER A 103 -10.87 -4.14 -5.67
C SER A 103 -11.90 -5.14 -6.25
N THR A 104 -13.01 -4.66 -6.81
CA THR A 104 -13.89 -5.49 -7.65
C THR A 104 -13.20 -5.87 -8.97
N LEU A 105 -13.25 -7.14 -9.34
CA LEU A 105 -12.84 -7.65 -10.65
C LEU A 105 -13.92 -7.32 -11.69
N PHE A 106 -13.59 -6.55 -12.73
CA PHE A 106 -14.54 -6.20 -13.79
C PHE A 106 -14.20 -6.90 -15.10
N ASN A 107 -15.05 -7.84 -15.53
CA ASN A 107 -15.03 -8.50 -16.85
C ASN A 107 -13.65 -9.00 -17.32
N GLY A 108 -12.81 -9.48 -16.40
CA GLY A 108 -11.49 -10.06 -16.70
C GLY A 108 -10.45 -9.06 -17.24
N LYS A 109 -10.71 -7.75 -17.17
CA LYS A 109 -9.77 -6.71 -17.60
C LYS A 109 -9.12 -6.03 -16.40
N PHE A 110 -7.83 -5.76 -16.51
CA PHE A 110 -7.07 -5.02 -15.50
C PHE A 110 -7.31 -3.52 -15.67
N GLU A 111 -8.49 -3.06 -15.27
CA GLU A 111 -8.78 -1.63 -15.14
C GLU A 111 -7.89 -1.05 -14.03
N LEU A 112 -7.04 -0.09 -14.39
CA LEU A 112 -6.16 0.59 -13.44
C LEU A 112 -6.96 1.62 -12.65
N LYS A 113 -7.70 1.12 -11.66
CA LYS A 113 -8.49 1.93 -10.74
C LYS A 113 -7.65 3.00 -10.03
N PRO A 114 -8.25 4.15 -9.66
CA PRO A 114 -7.60 5.13 -8.82
C PRO A 114 -7.09 4.50 -7.52
N PHE A 115 -5.89 4.88 -7.09
CA PHE A 115 -5.25 4.35 -5.89
C PHE A 115 -4.60 5.45 -5.05
N SER A 116 -4.57 5.29 -3.73
CA SER A 116 -3.76 6.15 -2.87
C SER A 116 -2.34 5.58 -2.69
N LEU A 117 -1.39 6.47 -2.38
CA LEU A 117 0.01 6.14 -2.15
C LEU A 117 0.33 6.30 -0.65
N VAL A 118 0.52 5.17 0.03
CA VAL A 118 0.78 5.12 1.48
C VAL A 118 2.21 4.68 1.73
N ASN A 119 3.01 5.49 2.40
CA ASN A 119 4.42 5.18 2.62
C ASN A 119 4.60 3.95 3.53
N ALA A 120 5.46 3.01 3.14
CA ALA A 120 5.62 1.73 3.82
C ALA A 120 6.40 1.82 5.15
N GLN A 121 7.10 2.93 5.42
CA GLN A 121 7.75 3.17 6.71
C GLN A 121 6.86 3.99 7.66
N THR A 122 6.27 5.09 7.15
CA THR A 122 5.59 6.08 8.01
C THR A 122 4.06 5.94 8.02
N LEU A 123 3.48 5.15 7.11
CA LEU A 123 2.04 5.07 6.82
C LEU A 123 1.39 6.43 6.49
N GLN A 124 2.19 7.43 6.10
CA GLN A 124 1.70 8.71 5.61
C GLN A 124 1.14 8.57 4.19
N VAL A 125 0.02 9.25 3.93
CA VAL A 125 -0.67 9.30 2.64
C VAL A 125 -0.14 10.50 1.85
N ILE A 126 0.16 10.33 0.56
CA ILE A 126 0.40 11.48 -0.33
C ILE A 126 -0.93 12.16 -0.65
N THR A 127 -1.09 13.43 -0.26
CA THR A 127 -2.32 14.22 -0.45
C THR A 127 -2.11 15.44 -1.34
N VAL A 128 -3.18 15.88 -2.00
CA VAL A 128 -3.17 16.92 -3.03
C VAL A 128 -4.33 17.92 -2.82
N THR A 129 -4.01 19.03 -2.17
CA THR A 129 -4.78 20.26 -2.36
C THR A 129 -4.67 20.67 -3.84
N ILE A 130 -5.78 20.95 -4.51
CA ILE A 130 -5.78 21.40 -5.91
C ILE A 130 -5.51 22.91 -5.94
N PRO A 131 -4.39 23.37 -6.54
CA PRO A 131 -4.00 24.78 -6.48
C PRO A 131 -4.77 25.64 -7.48
N SER A 132 -4.83 26.95 -7.19
CA SER A 132 -5.24 27.97 -8.16
C SER A 132 -4.16 28.29 -9.21
N GLY A 133 -2.95 27.74 -9.05
CA GLY A 133 -1.81 27.89 -9.96
C GLY A 133 -1.51 26.62 -10.76
N SER A 134 -0.46 26.64 -11.58
CA SER A 134 -0.09 25.51 -12.44
C SER A 134 0.68 24.38 -11.73
N SER A 135 1.20 24.61 -10.51
CA SER A 135 1.93 23.60 -9.73
C SER A 135 1.76 23.78 -8.22
N GLN A 136 1.87 22.68 -7.48
CA GLN A 136 2.01 22.64 -6.02
C GLN A 136 2.89 21.44 -5.63
N LYS A 137 3.55 21.47 -4.47
CA LYS A 137 4.21 20.29 -3.89
C LYS A 137 3.16 19.32 -3.36
N VAL A 138 3.41 18.02 -3.36
CA VAL A 138 2.49 17.08 -2.69
C VAL A 138 2.69 17.14 -1.17
N GLU A 139 1.62 16.89 -0.42
CA GLU A 139 1.58 16.94 1.04
C GLU A 139 1.53 15.52 1.63
N LEU A 140 1.76 15.39 2.95
CA LEU A 140 1.83 14.10 3.66
C LEU A 140 0.85 14.07 4.83
N TYR A 141 -0.32 13.46 4.63
CA TYR A 141 -1.29 13.28 5.71
C TYR A 141 -0.88 12.12 6.61
N SER A 142 -0.75 12.38 7.91
CA SER A 142 -0.12 11.46 8.85
C SER A 142 -1.14 10.63 9.64
N PRO A 143 -0.91 9.32 9.83
CA PRO A 143 -1.80 8.45 10.60
C PRO A 143 -1.95 8.94 12.05
N PRO A 144 -2.98 8.48 12.78
CA PRO A 144 -2.97 8.57 14.24
C PRO A 144 -1.71 7.89 14.81
N SER A 145 -1.26 8.38 15.96
CA SER A 145 -0.20 7.77 16.78
C SER A 145 -0.75 6.77 17.81
N SER A 146 -2.04 6.87 18.13
CA SER A 146 -2.74 6.06 19.13
C SER A 146 -4.09 5.56 18.61
N PRO A 147 -4.54 4.33 18.96
CA PRO A 147 -5.87 3.82 18.59
C PRO A 147 -7.03 4.65 19.15
N TRP A 148 -6.77 5.49 20.15
CA TRP A 148 -7.79 6.34 20.79
C TRP A 148 -8.04 7.66 20.05
N GLU A 149 -7.21 8.02 19.05
CA GLU A 149 -7.41 9.20 18.20
C GLU A 149 -8.47 8.96 17.10
N LEU A 150 -9.69 8.53 17.49
CA LEU A 150 -10.71 8.01 16.58
C LEU A 150 -11.07 8.96 15.42
N GLN A 151 -11.19 10.27 15.68
CA GLN A 151 -11.45 11.26 14.62
C GLN A 151 -10.29 11.34 13.61
N ARG A 152 -9.04 11.22 14.07
CA ARG A 152 -7.85 11.26 13.20
C ARG A 152 -7.69 9.95 12.42
N LEU A 153 -8.06 8.82 13.01
CA LEU A 153 -8.18 7.54 12.31
C LEU A 153 -9.20 7.63 11.16
N GLN A 154 -10.40 8.17 11.43
CA GLN A 154 -11.42 8.41 10.41
C GLN A 154 -10.92 9.36 9.31
N ASN A 155 -10.33 10.50 9.67
CA ASN A 155 -9.81 11.46 8.71
C ASN A 155 -8.68 10.86 7.85
N TRP A 156 -7.76 10.08 8.43
CA TRP A 156 -6.68 9.40 7.71
C TRP A 156 -7.22 8.33 6.75
N LEU A 157 -8.19 7.52 7.19
CA LEU A 157 -8.87 6.55 6.33
C LEU A 157 -9.63 7.21 5.18
N GLN A 158 -10.23 8.39 5.41
CA GLN A 158 -10.93 9.14 4.37
C GLN A 158 -9.95 9.74 3.35
N ASN A 159 -8.87 10.39 3.81
CA ASN A 159 -7.83 10.91 2.92
C ASN A 159 -7.21 9.79 2.06
N ALA A 160 -6.93 8.61 2.65
CA ALA A 160 -6.44 7.43 1.94
C ALA A 160 -7.45 6.81 0.94
N ARG A 161 -8.69 7.31 0.87
CA ARG A 161 -9.76 6.89 -0.05
C ARG A 161 -10.21 7.98 -1.01
N GLU A 162 -9.90 9.25 -0.76
CA GLU A 162 -10.30 10.38 -1.60
C GLU A 162 -9.12 11.02 -2.35
N GLU A 163 -7.92 10.97 -1.77
CA GLU A 163 -6.68 11.47 -2.38
C GLU A 163 -6.03 10.35 -3.21
N LEU A 164 -6.50 10.23 -4.45
CA LEU A 164 -6.21 9.10 -5.35
C LEU A 164 -5.46 9.52 -6.62
N TRP A 165 -4.75 8.56 -7.18
CA TRP A 165 -3.96 8.67 -8.41
C TRP A 165 -4.53 7.77 -9.49
N THR A 166 -4.96 8.34 -10.61
CA THR A 166 -5.38 7.61 -11.82
C THR A 166 -4.18 7.50 -12.77
N PRO A 167 -3.65 6.30 -13.04
CA PRO A 167 -2.56 6.13 -13.99
C PRO A 167 -3.06 6.13 -15.44
N GLU A 168 -2.48 6.97 -16.31
CA GLU A 168 -2.74 6.97 -17.75
C GLU A 168 -1.44 6.73 -18.53
N GLN A 169 -1.41 5.71 -19.39
CA GLN A 169 -0.27 5.48 -20.31
C GLN A 169 -0.03 6.73 -21.19
N PRO A 170 1.22 7.11 -21.50
CA PRO A 170 1.52 8.22 -22.40
C PRO A 170 0.90 8.03 -23.78
N LYS A 171 0.22 9.05 -24.29
CA LYS A 171 -0.31 9.02 -25.66
C LYS A 171 0.82 9.23 -26.65
N SER A 172 1.04 8.23 -27.51
CA SER A 172 2.04 8.21 -28.59
C SER A 172 1.70 9.26 -29.66
N PRO A 173 2.70 9.81 -30.37
CA PRO A 173 3.21 9.11 -31.54
C PRO A 173 4.74 9.12 -31.66
N GLU A 174 5.42 8.12 -31.07
CA GLU A 174 6.64 7.46 -31.59
C GLU A 174 7.09 6.27 -30.70
N PRO A 175 7.96 5.36 -31.19
CA PRO A 175 8.19 4.03 -30.60
C PRO A 175 9.34 3.95 -29.57
N THR A 176 9.33 4.76 -28.51
CA THR A 176 10.39 4.77 -27.47
C THR A 176 9.92 4.27 -26.09
N ARG A 177 9.67 2.96 -26.02
CA ARG A 177 9.58 2.11 -24.80
C ARG A 177 8.85 2.77 -23.61
N THR A 178 7.59 3.14 -23.81
CA THR A 178 6.67 3.62 -22.75
C THR A 178 6.08 2.49 -21.91
N GLU A 179 6.40 1.24 -22.23
CA GLU A 179 5.99 0.05 -21.47
C GLU A 179 6.38 0.16 -19.99
N GLY A 180 5.40 0.01 -19.09
CA GLY A 180 5.60 0.12 -17.64
C GLY A 180 5.69 1.55 -17.09
N PHE A 181 5.62 2.60 -17.93
CA PHE A 181 5.60 3.99 -17.50
C PHE A 181 4.20 4.61 -17.62
N TYR A 182 3.81 5.35 -16.57
CA TYR A 182 2.49 5.95 -16.42
C TYR A 182 2.58 7.42 -16.00
N ARG A 183 1.57 8.20 -16.40
CA ARG A 183 1.30 9.54 -15.86
C ARG A 183 0.30 9.36 -14.72
N LEU A 184 0.63 9.80 -13.51
CA LEU A 184 -0.25 9.66 -12.34
C LEU A 184 -1.08 10.93 -12.18
N PHE A 185 -2.33 10.93 -12.62
CA PHE A 185 -3.22 12.08 -12.47
C PHE A 185 -3.88 12.12 -11.09
N ALA A 186 -3.83 13.26 -10.41
CA ALA A 186 -4.56 13.50 -9.18
C ALA A 186 -6.07 13.40 -9.45
N THR A 187 -6.78 12.66 -8.61
CA THR A 187 -8.19 12.34 -8.73
C THR A 187 -8.88 12.82 -7.46
N LYS A 188 -9.98 13.56 -7.58
CA LYS A 188 -10.68 14.17 -6.44
C LYS A 188 -12.19 14.12 -6.69
N ASN A 189 -12.98 13.84 -5.67
CA ASN A 189 -14.44 13.64 -5.78
C ASN A 189 -14.82 12.57 -6.84
N ASN A 190 -13.96 11.56 -7.05
CA ASN A 190 -14.01 10.54 -8.11
C ASN A 190 -13.75 11.06 -9.56
N GLU A 191 -13.41 12.33 -9.74
CA GLU A 191 -13.07 12.90 -11.05
C GLU A 191 -11.55 13.04 -11.24
N LYS A 192 -11.04 12.64 -12.42
CA LYS A 192 -9.62 12.80 -12.78
C LYS A 192 -9.35 14.25 -13.18
N THR A 193 -8.46 14.92 -12.45
CA THR A 193 -8.10 16.32 -12.70
C THR A 193 -7.07 16.47 -13.84
N ALA A 194 -6.78 17.71 -14.24
CA ALA A 194 -5.67 18.01 -15.16
C ALA A 194 -4.27 17.89 -14.50
N PHE A 195 -4.21 17.82 -13.17
CA PHE A 195 -2.97 17.80 -12.42
C PHE A 195 -2.39 16.37 -12.35
N HIS A 196 -1.08 16.24 -12.57
CA HIS A 196 -0.38 14.95 -12.52
C HIS A 196 0.94 15.03 -11.75
N LEU A 197 1.36 13.92 -11.15
CA LEU A 197 2.58 13.80 -10.36
C LEU A 197 3.81 14.17 -11.21
N ASN A 198 4.68 15.03 -10.68
CA ASN A 198 5.73 15.70 -11.43
C ASN A 198 6.97 15.95 -10.55
N GLY A 199 8.16 15.63 -11.04
CA GLY A 199 9.42 16.07 -10.42
C GLY A 199 9.64 17.56 -10.71
N LEU A 200 9.36 18.43 -9.74
CA LEU A 200 9.17 19.86 -10.00
C LEU A 200 10.43 20.54 -10.54
N GLY A 201 10.23 21.47 -11.49
CA GLY A 201 11.29 22.25 -12.13
C GLY A 201 11.96 21.57 -13.32
N GLY A 202 11.52 20.37 -13.74
CA GLY A 202 11.99 19.69 -14.95
C GLY A 202 13.35 19.00 -14.80
N GLY A 203 14.37 19.72 -14.33
CA GLY A 203 15.69 19.16 -14.03
C GLY A 203 15.70 18.32 -12.75
N VAL A 204 15.30 17.05 -12.84
CA VAL A 204 15.33 16.12 -11.70
C VAL A 204 16.74 15.82 -11.22
N LYS A 205 16.88 15.71 -9.90
CA LYS A 205 18.11 15.32 -9.18
C LYS A 205 17.73 14.87 -7.76
N VAL A 206 18.71 14.36 -7.00
CA VAL A 206 18.53 14.10 -5.56
C VAL A 206 18.06 15.38 -4.85
N GLY A 207 16.96 15.27 -4.11
CA GLY A 207 16.35 16.38 -3.38
C GLY A 207 15.37 17.24 -4.19
N THR A 208 15.13 16.94 -5.48
CA THR A 208 14.00 17.55 -6.22
C THR A 208 12.69 17.19 -5.53
N GLU A 209 11.94 18.20 -5.07
CA GLU A 209 10.63 18.01 -4.46
C GLU A 209 9.62 17.50 -5.49
N VAL A 210 8.84 16.50 -5.10
CA VAL A 210 7.77 15.95 -5.92
C VAL A 210 6.51 16.81 -5.71
N GLY A 211 5.78 17.04 -6.79
CA GLY A 211 4.57 17.84 -6.78
C GLY A 211 3.55 17.38 -7.80
N ILE A 212 2.57 18.23 -8.02
CA ILE A 212 1.66 18.15 -9.14
C ILE A 212 1.91 19.30 -10.13
N TYR A 213 1.66 19.04 -11.41
CA TYR A 213 1.71 20.02 -12.49
C TYR A 213 0.52 19.82 -13.45
N SER A 214 0.03 20.89 -14.09
CA SER A 214 -1.08 20.84 -15.05
C SER A 214 -0.68 21.07 -16.52
N GLY A 215 0.61 21.21 -16.81
CA GLY A 215 1.12 21.47 -18.17
C GLY A 215 1.37 20.22 -19.03
N ALA A 216 2.30 20.33 -19.98
CA ALA A 216 2.51 19.37 -21.07
C ALA A 216 2.74 17.92 -20.58
N SER A 217 1.79 17.03 -20.89
CA SER A 217 1.60 15.80 -20.11
C SER A 217 2.62 14.67 -20.31
N ASN A 218 3.55 14.76 -21.28
CA ASN A 218 4.47 13.67 -21.65
C ASN A 218 5.95 13.98 -21.35
N THR A 219 6.28 14.94 -20.47
CA THR A 219 7.69 15.21 -20.11
C THR A 219 8.28 14.10 -19.25
N GLU A 220 9.57 13.80 -19.41
CA GLU A 220 10.22 12.65 -18.75
C GLU A 220 10.18 12.71 -17.20
N ASN A 221 10.12 13.91 -16.61
CA ASN A 221 9.92 14.14 -15.17
C ASN A 221 8.45 13.95 -14.69
N ALA A 222 7.51 13.68 -15.60
CA ALA A 222 6.11 13.37 -15.32
C ALA A 222 5.75 11.89 -15.55
N LEU A 223 6.73 11.07 -15.95
CA LEU A 223 6.57 9.66 -16.27
C LEU A 223 7.14 8.77 -15.17
N TRP A 224 6.33 7.84 -14.68
CA TRP A 224 6.59 7.07 -13.47
C TRP A 224 6.48 5.57 -13.70
N GLN A 225 7.45 4.80 -13.23
CA GLN A 225 7.39 3.33 -13.17
C GLN A 225 7.18 2.90 -11.73
N LEU A 226 6.09 2.16 -11.47
CA LEU A 226 5.78 1.59 -10.17
C LEU A 226 6.15 0.11 -10.19
N THR A 227 7.08 -0.31 -9.33
CA THR A 227 7.57 -1.70 -9.32
C THR A 227 8.09 -2.12 -7.95
N SER A 228 7.84 -3.38 -7.59
CA SER A 228 8.42 -4.05 -6.42
C SER A 228 9.74 -4.78 -6.74
N ASP A 229 10.18 -4.75 -8.00
CA ASP A 229 11.45 -5.34 -8.44
C ASP A 229 12.65 -4.65 -7.79
N THR A 230 13.57 -5.47 -7.27
CA THR A 230 14.82 -5.05 -6.65
C THR A 230 15.96 -4.90 -7.64
N ALA A 231 15.86 -5.42 -8.87
CA ALA A 231 16.91 -5.26 -9.89
C ALA A 231 17.13 -3.80 -10.34
N LEU A 232 16.19 -2.91 -10.01
CA LEU A 232 16.22 -1.47 -10.34
C LEU A 232 16.77 -0.58 -9.20
N CYS A 233 17.03 -1.12 -8.02
CA CYS A 233 17.75 -0.39 -6.96
C CYS A 233 19.21 -0.84 -6.92
N ALA A 234 20.13 0.10 -6.68
CA ALA A 234 21.52 -0.24 -6.45
C ALA A 234 21.67 -0.96 -5.08
N PRO A 235 22.61 -1.92 -4.96
CA PRO A 235 22.90 -2.61 -3.70
C PRO A 235 23.45 -1.65 -2.62
#